data_AF-A0AB38DNP8-F1
#
_entry.id   AF-A0AB38DNP8-F1
#
_cell.length_a   1.000
_cell.length_b   1.000
_cell.length_c   1.000
_cell.angle_alpha   90.00
_cell.angle_beta   90.00
_cell.angle_gamma   90.00
#
_symmetry.space_group_name_H-M   'P 1'
#
loop_
_entity.id
_entity.type
_entity.pdbx_description
1 polymer ?
#
loop_
_entity_poly.entity_id
_entity_poly.type
_entity_poly.pdbx_seq_one_letter_code
_entity_poly.pdbx_strand_id
1 'polypeptide(L)' 'MKITHCKLKKSLQRKLLEYFVLEVTTRSAVDILGIQPNTAIFFYRKIRLVISHHLALEADQVLRAQ' A
#
# COMPACT_ATOMS: atom_id res chain seq x y z
N MET A 1 6.84 -7.92 6.97
CA MET A 1 5.77 -7.07 7.57
C MET A 1 4.43 -7.31 6.88
N LYS A 2 3.27 -7.17 7.55
CA LYS A 2 1.92 -7.29 6.95
C LYS A 2 1.05 -6.08 7.30
N ILE A 3 0.06 -5.76 6.48
CA ILE A 3 -0.92 -4.70 6.80
C ILE A 3 -1.85 -5.20 7.91
N THR A 4 -1.64 -4.73 9.13
CA THR A 4 -2.46 -5.03 10.32
C THR A 4 -3.36 -3.85 10.70
N HIS A 5 -4.48 -4.14 11.38
CA HIS A 5 -5.47 -3.16 11.85
C HIS A 5 -5.98 -2.21 10.75
N CYS A 6 -6.45 -2.76 9.63
CA CYS A 6 -7.10 -1.98 8.59
C CYS A 6 -8.61 -2.15 8.68
N LYS A 7 -9.35 -1.03 8.82
CA LYS A 7 -10.83 -1.03 8.81
C LYS A 7 -11.43 -1.23 7.42
N LEU A 8 -10.61 -1.13 6.36
CA LEU A 8 -11.07 -1.30 4.99
C LEU A 8 -11.35 -2.77 4.68
N LYS A 9 -12.44 -3.03 3.96
CA LYS A 9 -12.73 -4.36 3.40
C LYS A 9 -11.62 -4.78 2.43
N LYS A 10 -11.31 -6.07 2.37
CA LYS A 10 -10.27 -6.63 1.48
C LYS A 10 -10.50 -6.28 0.00
N SER A 11 -11.75 -6.21 -0.46
CA SER A 11 -12.09 -5.80 -1.82
C SER A 11 -11.67 -4.35 -2.13
N LEU A 12 -11.90 -3.45 -1.18
CA LEU A 12 -11.55 -2.04 -1.31
C LEU A 12 -10.03 -1.81 -1.22
N GLN A 13 -9.35 -2.60 -0.38
CA GLN A 13 -7.88 -2.61 -0.32
C GLN A 13 -7.26 -3.00 -1.66
N ARG A 14 -7.80 -4.03 -2.35
CA ARG A 14 -7.34 -4.44 -3.68
C ARG A 14 -7.54 -3.35 -4.72
N LYS A 15 -8.73 -2.74 -4.78
CA LYS A 15 -9.00 -1.61 -5.69
C LYS A 15 -8.07 -0.42 -5.44
N LEU A 16 -7.82 -0.07 -4.17
CA LEU A 16 -6.86 0.99 -3.84
C LEU A 16 -5.45 0.64 -4.32
N LEU A 17 -5.04 -0.62 -4.20
CA LEU A 17 -3.75 -1.08 -4.69
C LEU A 17 -3.65 -0.95 -6.21
N GLU A 18 -4.69 -1.35 -6.94
CA GLU A 18 -4.78 -1.18 -8.41
C GLU A 18 -4.63 0.28 -8.81
N TYR A 19 -5.31 1.20 -8.12
CA TYR A 19 -5.16 2.63 -8.37
C TYR A 19 -3.75 3.16 -8.12
N PHE A 20 -3.07 2.68 -7.07
CA PHE A 20 -1.70 3.10 -6.80
C PHE A 20 -0.71 2.56 -7.83
N VAL A 21 -0.92 1.36 -8.37
CA VAL A 21 -0.10 0.81 -9.46
C VAL A 21 -0.29 1.60 -10.75
N LEU A 22 -1.51 2.08 -11.01
CA LEU A 22 -1.84 2.93 -12.15
C LEU A 22 -1.47 4.42 -11.93
N GLU A 23 -0.70 4.73 -10.88
CA GLU A 23 -0.28 6.08 -10.51
C GLU A 23 -1.44 7.08 -10.31
N VAL A 24 -2.65 6.57 -10.06
CA VAL A 24 -3.82 7.42 -9.80
C VAL A 24 -3.61 8.17 -8.49
N THR A 25 -3.91 9.47 -8.52
CA THR A 25 -3.77 10.30 -7.31
C THR A 25 -4.65 9.75 -6.20
N THR A 26 -4.14 9.78 -4.97
CA THR A 26 -4.89 9.29 -3.80
C THR A 26 -6.21 10.05 -3.65
N ARG A 27 -6.27 11.33 -4.02
CA ARG A 27 -7.50 12.13 -3.97
C ARG A 27 -8.58 11.56 -4.91
N SER A 28 -8.26 11.35 -6.18
CA SER A 28 -9.21 10.77 -7.15
C SER A 28 -9.67 9.37 -6.77
N ALA A 29 -8.75 8.51 -6.31
CA ALA A 29 -9.09 7.16 -5.89
C ALA A 29 -10.04 7.14 -4.68
N VAL A 30 -9.85 8.08 -3.75
CA VAL A 30 -10.70 8.24 -2.56
C VAL A 30 -12.10 8.71 -2.95
N ASP A 31 -12.18 9.69 -3.84
CA ASP A 31 -13.46 10.24 -4.32
C ASP A 31 -14.26 9.17 -5.08
N ILE A 32 -13.60 8.39 -5.95
CA ILE A 32 -14.23 7.29 -6.71
C ILE A 32 -14.71 6.16 -5.78
N LEU A 33 -13.93 5.82 -4.76
CA LEU A 33 -14.25 4.72 -3.85
C LEU A 33 -15.13 5.14 -2.66
N GLY A 34 -15.44 6.44 -2.52
CA GLY A 34 -16.22 6.97 -1.41
C GLY A 34 -15.57 6.73 -0.03
N ILE A 35 -14.25 6.77 0.04
CA ILE A 35 -13.49 6.51 1.28
C ILE A 35 -13.24 7.82 2.01
N GLN A 36 -13.04 7.79 3.33
CA GLN A 36 -12.49 8.94 4.02
C GLN A 36 -11.02 9.16 3.61
N PRO A 37 -10.61 10.37 3.20
CA PRO A 37 -9.24 10.65 2.73
C PRO A 37 -8.14 10.21 3.70
N ASN A 38 -8.33 10.46 5.01
CA ASN A 38 -7.38 10.05 6.04
C ASN A 38 -7.13 8.54 6.03
N THR A 39 -8.17 7.74 5.80
CA THR A 39 -8.06 6.28 5.75
C THR A 39 -7.20 5.81 4.58
N ALA A 40 -7.36 6.42 3.40
CA ALA A 40 -6.53 6.09 2.24
C ALA A 40 -5.08 6.56 2.40
N ILE A 41 -4.84 7.72 3.02
CA ILE A 41 -3.49 8.20 3.34
C ILE A 41 -2.78 7.22 4.30
N PHE A 42 -3.45 6.77 5.37
CA PHE A 42 -2.90 5.77 6.27
C PHE A 42 -2.63 4.44 5.58
N PHE A 43 -3.55 4.00 4.70
CA PHE A 43 -3.39 2.79 3.92
C PHE A 43 -2.18 2.86 2.99
N TYR A 44 -2.01 3.98 2.28
CA TYR A 44 -0.88 4.23 1.40
C TYR A 44 0.46 4.21 2.13
N ARG A 45 0.54 4.87 3.30
CA ARG A 45 1.74 4.86 4.16
C ARG A 45 2.11 3.44 4.60
N LYS A 46 1.13 2.64 5.03
CA LYS A 46 1.37 1.24 5.42
C LYS A 46 1.89 0.40 4.26
N ILE A 47 1.34 0.58 3.05
CA ILE A 47 1.83 -0.13 1.85
C ILE A 47 3.29 0.23 1.56
N ARG A 48 3.65 1.51 1.56
CA ARG A 48 5.04 1.94 1.32
C ARG A 48 6.02 1.31 2.31
N LEU A 49 5.66 1.24 3.59
CA LEU A 49 6.50 0.58 4.60
C LEU A 49 6.64 -0.92 4.35
N VAL A 50 5.55 -1.60 3.98
CA VAL A 50 5.59 -3.03 3.65
C VAL A 50 6.49 -3.28 2.44
N ILE A 51 6.37 -2.47 1.39
CA ILE A 51 7.22 -2.57 0.19
C ILE A 51 8.68 -2.35 0.58
N SER A 52 8.99 -1.24 1.27
CA SER A 52 10.36 -0.92 1.68
C SER A 52 10.99 -2.02 2.54
N HIS A 53 10.22 -2.64 3.44
CA HIS A 53 10.70 -3.75 4.25
C HIS A 53 11.04 -4.98 3.39
N HIS A 54 10.20 -5.34 2.41
CA HIS A 54 10.49 -6.49 1.54
C HIS A 54 11.68 -6.22 0.62
N LEU A 55 11.76 -5.01 0.06
CA LEU A 55 12.92 -4.58 -0.73
C LEU A 55 14.22 -4.63 0.08
N ALA A 56 14.20 -4.21 1.35
CA ALA A 56 15.38 -4.29 2.21
C ALA A 56 15.79 -5.74 2.51
N LEU A 57 14.83 -6.64 2.69
CA LEU A 57 15.11 -8.07 2.85
C LEU A 57 15.68 -8.70 1.59
N GLU A 58 15.11 -8.39 0.43
CA GLU A 58 15.64 -8.86 -0.86
C GLU A 58 17.06 -8.34 -1.11
N ALA A 59 17.32 -7.06 -0.80
CA ALA A 59 18.65 -6.48 -0.92
C ALA A 59 19.69 -7.17 0.00
N ASP A 60 19.33 -7.46 1.25
CA ASP A 60 20.20 -8.20 2.19
C ASP A 60 20.45 -9.65 1.73
N GLN A 61 19.45 -10.30 1.14
CA GLN A 61 19.62 -11.63 0.55
C GLN A 61 20.56 -11.63 -0.65
N VAL A 62 20.40 -10.67 -1.58
CA VAL A 62 21.28 -10.54 -2.75
C VAL A 62 22.70 -10.23 -2.31
N LEU A 63 22.88 -9.33 -1.34
CA LEU A 63 24.19 -8.97 -0.80
C LEU A 63 24.91 -10.16 -0.14
N ARG A 64 24.17 -11.06 0.53
CA ARG A 64 24.73 -12.26 1.17
C ARG A 64 24.94 -13.44 0.22
N ALA A 65 24.31 -13.41 -0.95
CA ALA A 65 24.43 -14.43 -1.98
C ALA A 65 25.58 -14.17 -2.96
N GLN A 66 26.23 -13.00 -2.86
CA GLN A 66 27.49 -12.64 -3.54
C GLN A 66 28.68 -12.86 -2.62
#